data_AF-A0A846NE17-F1
#
_entry.id   AF-A0A846NE17-F1
#
_cell.length_a   1.000
_cell.length_b   1.000
_cell.length_c   1.000
_cell.angle_alpha   90.00
_cell.angle_beta   90.00
_cell.angle_gamma   90.00
#
_symmetry.space_group_name_H-M   'P 1'
#
loop_
_entity.id
_entity.type
_entity.pdbx_description
1 polymer ?
#
loop_
_entity_poly.entity_id
_entity_poly.type
_entity_poly.pdbx_seq_one_letter_code
_entity_poly.pdbx_strand_id
1 'polypeptide(L)'
;EIKDEFRGLPKYIFDDKRIRKFFAETKEKYILYGEWLIKHTVNYDPEFMNRFWIFDVYDKEEHRYLKYPEYEDMLVTEKLDYIPVILTITDPTMDILLRMVREKEHTPKSGFGADAIEGLVYKNYDFINRFGNNVYMKAVTKDFYEIHRTVMGGAGKRIDPEVYLIHKYQTPARMEKMYHKMVDDHGTLQMKHIPEFMNRVLHDLFVEDAWNMFMRDKSVKKLRFDMGTLRKVSYAMSKNWYIDKLRQRGTDGDDKEGKEEDKDSKGE
;
A
#
# COMPACT_ATOMS: atom_id res chain seq x y z
N GLU A 1 -15.89 23.66 16.99
CA GLU A 1 -14.53 23.08 16.93
C GLU A 1 -14.55 21.95 15.93
N ILE A 2 -13.81 22.05 14.82
CA ILE A 2 -13.66 20.91 13.91
C ILE A 2 -12.73 19.95 14.65
N LYS A 3 -13.26 18.82 15.12
CA LYS A 3 -12.42 17.72 15.62
C LYS A 3 -11.53 17.30 14.45
N ASP A 4 -10.22 17.24 14.69
CA ASP A 4 -9.22 16.92 13.66
C ASP A 4 -9.25 15.42 13.30
N GLU A 5 -10.33 14.99 12.65
CA GLU A 5 -10.57 13.60 12.26
C GLU A 5 -9.90 13.25 10.92
N PHE A 6 -9.38 14.26 10.21
CA PHE A 6 -8.81 14.14 8.86
C PHE A 6 -7.34 14.60 8.77
N ARG A 7 -6.61 14.51 9.89
CA ARG A 7 -5.14 14.73 9.96
C ARG A 7 -4.72 16.07 9.34
N GLY A 8 -5.39 17.15 9.72
CA GLY A 8 -5.06 18.51 9.34
C GLY A 8 -5.59 18.96 7.96
N LEU A 9 -6.16 18.07 7.14
CA LEU A 9 -6.67 18.45 5.81
C LEU A 9 -7.70 19.58 5.85
N PRO A 10 -8.75 19.57 6.71
CA PRO A 10 -9.74 20.65 6.73
C PRO A 10 -9.08 22.00 7.03
N LYS A 11 -8.16 22.04 8.00
CA LYS A 11 -7.42 23.24 8.34
C LYS A 11 -6.58 23.73 7.16
N TYR A 12 -5.85 22.84 6.48
CA TYR A 12 -5.07 23.18 5.29
C TYR A 12 -5.94 23.84 4.21
N ILE A 13 -7.07 23.21 3.86
CA ILE A 13 -7.99 23.72 2.84
C ILE A 13 -8.59 25.07 3.26
N PHE A 14 -9.00 25.22 4.52
CA PHE A 14 -9.55 26.47 5.00
C PHE A 14 -8.49 27.56 5.10
N ASP A 15 -7.24 27.27 5.45
CA ASP A 15 -6.21 28.31 5.60
C ASP A 15 -5.59 28.73 4.26
N ASP A 16 -5.70 27.91 3.21
CA ASP A 16 -5.15 28.22 1.89
C ASP A 16 -5.98 29.29 1.14
N LYS A 17 -5.42 30.50 1.09
CA LYS A 17 -6.02 31.64 0.37
C LYS A 17 -6.16 31.40 -1.14
N ARG A 18 -5.31 30.58 -1.74
CA ARG A 18 -5.34 30.26 -3.18
C ARG A 18 -6.59 29.45 -3.51
N ILE A 19 -6.91 28.44 -2.69
CA ILE A 19 -8.10 27.61 -2.86
C ILE A 19 -9.37 28.45 -2.68
N ARG A 20 -9.40 29.32 -1.65
CA ARG A 20 -10.54 30.23 -1.45
C ARG A 20 -10.75 31.18 -2.63
N LYS A 21 -9.66 31.75 -3.15
CA LYS A 21 -9.69 32.63 -4.33
C LYS A 21 -10.24 31.89 -5.54
N PHE A 22 -9.73 30.68 -5.83
CA PHE A 22 -10.21 29.84 -6.92
C PHE A 22 -11.72 29.59 -6.85
N PHE A 23 -12.25 29.17 -5.69
CA PHE A 23 -13.68 28.94 -5.56
C PHE A 23 -14.52 30.21 -5.65
N ALA A 24 -14.02 31.35 -5.16
CA ALA A 24 -14.72 32.64 -5.30
C ALA A 24 -14.79 33.08 -6.78
N GLU A 25 -13.69 32.99 -7.51
CA GLU A 25 -13.60 33.41 -8.92
C GLU A 25 -14.39 32.49 -9.85
N THR A 26 -14.37 31.19 -9.57
CA THR A 26 -15.14 30.18 -10.31
C THR A 26 -16.59 30.07 -9.83
N LYS A 27 -17.01 30.88 -8.85
CA LYS A 27 -18.35 30.85 -8.26
C LYS A 27 -18.76 29.45 -7.79
N GLU A 28 -17.81 28.74 -7.21
CA GLU A 28 -17.96 27.36 -6.76
C GLU A 28 -18.38 26.38 -7.87
N LYS A 29 -18.19 26.70 -9.15
CA LYS A 29 -18.59 25.86 -10.28
C LYS A 29 -17.97 24.46 -10.26
N TYR A 30 -16.73 24.35 -9.77
CA TYR A 30 -15.95 23.12 -9.84
C TYR A 30 -15.90 22.35 -8.52
N ILE A 31 -15.64 21.04 -8.61
CA ILE A 31 -15.23 20.19 -7.49
C ILE A 31 -13.80 19.73 -7.76
N LEU A 32 -12.89 19.97 -6.81
CA LEU A 32 -11.50 19.56 -6.87
C LEU A 32 -11.32 18.21 -6.16
N TYR A 33 -10.85 17.21 -6.88
CA TYR A 33 -10.46 15.91 -6.32
C TYR A 33 -8.94 15.83 -6.26
N GLY A 34 -8.41 15.35 -5.13
CA GLY A 34 -6.99 15.31 -4.90
C GLY A 34 -6.58 14.35 -3.80
N GLU A 35 -5.27 14.15 -3.69
CA GLU A 35 -4.63 13.32 -2.69
C GLU A 35 -4.12 14.20 -1.54
N TRP A 36 -4.54 13.94 -0.31
CA TRP A 36 -3.93 14.54 0.88
C TRP A 36 -2.68 13.75 1.25
N LEU A 37 -1.53 14.22 0.79
CA LEU A 37 -0.30 13.43 0.87
C LEU A 37 0.30 13.50 2.27
N ILE A 38 0.11 12.43 3.03
CA ILE A 38 0.68 12.27 4.37
C ILE A 38 1.44 10.95 4.48
N LYS A 39 2.25 10.81 5.53
CA LYS A 39 3.10 9.63 5.68
C LYS A 39 2.24 8.37 5.86
N HIS A 40 2.35 7.49 4.87
CA HIS A 40 1.76 6.15 4.88
C HIS A 40 2.87 5.12 4.66
N THR A 41 2.83 4.39 3.55
CA THR A 41 3.75 3.31 3.22
C THR A 41 4.91 3.77 2.33
N VAL A 42 4.66 4.73 1.44
CA VAL A 42 5.65 5.30 0.52
C VAL A 42 6.25 6.56 1.16
N ASN A 43 7.57 6.65 1.16
CA ASN A 43 8.30 7.84 1.61
C ASN A 43 8.47 8.78 0.42
N TYR A 44 7.64 9.81 0.37
CA TYR A 44 7.83 10.94 -0.53
C TYR A 44 8.74 11.99 0.11
N ASP A 45 9.33 12.85 -0.71
CA ASP A 45 10.18 13.92 -0.20
C ASP A 45 9.37 14.85 0.72
N PRO A 46 9.93 15.27 1.87
CA PRO A 46 9.20 16.06 2.86
C PRO A 46 8.56 17.34 2.33
N GLU A 47 9.10 17.93 1.25
CA GLU A 47 8.58 19.14 0.61
C GLU A 47 7.19 18.96 -0.05
N PHE A 48 6.85 17.72 -0.40
CA PHE A 48 5.56 17.37 -1.02
C PHE A 48 4.51 16.92 0.00
N MET A 49 4.94 16.64 1.24
CA MET A 49 4.10 16.12 2.31
C MET A 49 3.23 17.20 2.96
N ASN A 50 2.11 16.78 3.55
CA ASN A 50 1.08 17.64 4.17
C ASN A 50 0.54 18.69 3.20
N ARG A 51 0.33 18.29 1.95
CA ARG A 51 -0.23 19.11 0.87
C ARG A 51 -1.33 18.33 0.15
N PHE A 52 -2.28 19.08 -0.41
CA PHE A 52 -3.39 18.53 -1.17
C PHE A 52 -3.07 18.62 -2.66
N TRP A 53 -2.89 17.47 -3.31
CA TRP A 53 -2.47 17.36 -4.71
C TRP A 53 -3.65 17.02 -5.61
N ILE A 54 -4.12 18.00 -6.38
CA ILE A 54 -5.28 17.86 -7.26
C ILE A 54 -4.95 16.93 -8.44
N PHE A 55 -5.85 15.99 -8.74
CA PHE A 55 -5.69 15.08 -9.88
C PHE A 55 -6.92 14.98 -10.78
N ASP A 56 -8.09 15.48 -10.36
CA ASP A 56 -9.31 15.57 -11.17
C ASP A 56 -10.11 16.81 -10.81
N VAL A 57 -10.80 17.38 -11.80
CA VAL A 57 -11.72 18.49 -11.62
C VAL A 57 -13.05 18.14 -12.27
N TYR A 58 -14.14 18.27 -11.51
CA TYR A 58 -15.50 18.03 -12.02
C TYR A 58 -16.24 19.35 -12.17
N ASP A 59 -16.81 19.57 -13.34
CA ASP A 59 -17.67 20.70 -13.66
C ASP A 59 -19.12 20.36 -13.30
N LYS A 60 -19.71 21.12 -12.36
CA LYS A 60 -21.09 20.89 -11.92
C LYS A 60 -22.14 21.38 -12.89
N GLU A 61 -21.80 22.32 -13.79
CA GLU A 61 -22.73 22.86 -14.78
C GLU A 61 -22.79 21.93 -16.00
N GLU A 62 -21.62 21.49 -16.47
CA GLU A 62 -21.51 20.57 -17.62
C GLU A 62 -21.63 19.09 -17.22
N HIS A 63 -21.72 18.81 -15.91
CA HIS A 63 -21.83 17.47 -15.33
C HIS A 63 -20.75 16.47 -15.80
N ARG A 64 -19.52 16.95 -16.02
CA ARG A 64 -18.41 16.13 -16.56
C ARG A 64 -17.09 16.39 -15.83
N TYR A 65 -16.19 15.43 -15.94
CA TYR A 65 -14.79 15.67 -15.61
C TYR A 65 -14.12 16.50 -16.70
N LEU A 66 -13.33 17.50 -16.28
CA LEU A 66 -12.46 18.26 -17.17
C LEU A 66 -11.28 17.38 -17.61
N LYS A 67 -10.85 17.53 -18.86
CA LYS A 67 -9.61 16.92 -19.36
C LYS A 67 -8.42 17.61 -18.73
N TYR A 68 -7.30 16.90 -18.64
CA TYR A 68 -6.06 17.42 -18.05
C TYR A 68 -5.68 18.82 -18.56
N PRO A 69 -5.62 19.08 -19.89
CA PRO A 69 -5.24 20.41 -20.38
C PRO A 69 -6.23 21.51 -19.98
N GLU A 70 -7.51 21.17 -19.80
CA GLU A 70 -8.53 22.17 -19.42
C GLU A 70 -8.31 22.67 -17.99
N TYR A 71 -8.04 21.76 -17.05
CA TYR A 71 -7.87 22.16 -15.66
C TYR A 71 -6.43 22.56 -15.31
N GLU A 72 -5.42 22.07 -16.03
CA GLU A 72 -4.02 22.42 -15.77
C GLU A 72 -3.81 23.93 -15.84
N ASP A 73 -4.26 24.57 -16.93
CA ASP A 73 -4.14 26.01 -17.12
C ASP A 73 -4.78 26.81 -15.97
N MET A 74 -5.93 26.34 -15.48
CA MET A 74 -6.65 26.95 -14.36
C MET A 74 -5.88 26.83 -13.05
N LEU A 75 -5.35 25.64 -12.74
CA LEU A 75 -4.61 25.38 -11.50
C LEU A 75 -3.25 26.07 -11.50
N VAL A 76 -2.55 26.10 -12.63
CA VAL A 76 -1.26 26.82 -12.80
C VAL A 76 -1.44 28.31 -12.56
N THR A 77 -2.48 28.92 -13.14
CA THR A 77 -2.79 30.35 -12.97
C THR A 77 -2.99 30.71 -11.50
N GLU A 78 -3.71 29.88 -10.76
CA GLU A 78 -3.98 30.07 -9.33
C GLU A 78 -2.88 29.52 -8.41
N LYS A 79 -1.81 28.95 -8.99
CA LYS A 79 -0.69 28.32 -8.27
C LYS A 79 -1.16 27.25 -7.27
N LEU A 80 -2.16 26.47 -7.65
CA LEU A 80 -2.66 25.35 -6.87
C LEU A 80 -1.79 24.10 -7.11
N ASP A 81 -1.71 23.26 -6.09
CA ASP A 81 -0.89 22.04 -6.14
C ASP A 81 -1.65 20.94 -6.89
N TYR A 82 -1.04 20.37 -7.93
CA TYR A 82 -1.66 19.33 -8.76
C TYR A 82 -0.64 18.28 -9.19
N ILE A 83 -1.13 17.08 -9.53
CA ILE A 83 -0.30 15.97 -10.00
C ILE A 83 -0.01 16.18 -11.48
N PRO A 84 1.26 16.40 -11.89
CA PRO A 84 1.61 16.61 -13.28
C PRO A 84 1.47 15.31 -14.09
N VAL A 85 1.19 15.44 -15.39
CA VAL A 85 1.25 14.31 -16.32
C VAL A 85 2.70 13.84 -16.45
N ILE A 86 2.89 12.56 -16.15
CA ILE A 86 4.18 11.89 -16.23
C ILE A 86 4.48 11.44 -17.67
N LEU A 87 3.46 11.01 -18.40
CA LEU A 87 3.57 10.53 -19.77
C LEU A 87 2.23 10.54 -20.51
N THR A 88 2.29 10.69 -21.82
CA THR A 88 1.16 10.56 -22.75
C THR A 88 1.50 9.49 -23.77
N ILE A 89 0.60 8.52 -24.00
CA ILE A 89 0.79 7.45 -24.98
C ILE A 89 -0.44 7.35 -25.87
N THR A 90 -0.21 7.19 -27.17
CA THR A 90 -1.24 6.98 -28.16
C THR A 90 -1.36 5.49 -28.49
N ASP A 91 -2.58 4.96 -28.48
CA ASP A 91 -2.92 3.58 -28.81
C ASP A 91 -2.03 2.49 -28.17
N PRO A 92 -1.79 2.52 -26.84
CA PRO A 92 -0.96 1.52 -26.18
C PRO A 92 -1.68 0.17 -26.07
N THR A 93 -0.93 -0.91 -26.19
CA THR A 93 -1.42 -2.23 -25.78
C THR A 93 -1.44 -2.34 -24.25
N MET A 94 -2.32 -3.20 -23.72
CA MET A 94 -2.38 -3.48 -22.28
C MET A 94 -1.04 -3.95 -21.70
N ASP A 95 -0.27 -4.71 -22.49
CA ASP A 95 1.05 -5.20 -22.07
C ASP A 95 2.04 -4.05 -21.88
N ILE A 96 2.08 -3.08 -22.80
CA ILE A 96 2.91 -1.87 -22.69
C ILE A 96 2.57 -1.10 -21.41
N LEU A 97 1.28 -0.91 -21.12
CA LEU A 97 0.86 -0.19 -19.92
C LEU A 97 1.28 -0.92 -18.63
N LEU A 98 1.08 -2.24 -18.58
CA LEU A 98 1.46 -3.03 -17.41
C LEU A 98 2.98 -3.10 -17.22
N ARG A 99 3.74 -3.13 -18.32
CA ARG A 99 5.21 -3.14 -18.31
C ARG A 99 5.78 -1.91 -17.61
N MET A 100 5.20 -0.74 -17.84
CA MET A 100 5.61 0.53 -17.21
C MET A 100 5.43 0.56 -15.69
N VAL A 101 4.69 -0.38 -15.09
CA VAL A 101 4.50 -0.45 -13.63
C VAL A 101 5.22 -1.66 -13.03
N ARG A 102 5.59 -2.65 -13.85
CA ARG A 102 6.23 -3.90 -13.41
C ARG A 102 7.75 -3.86 -13.51
N GLU A 103 8.27 -3.18 -14.52
CA GLU A 103 9.70 -3.12 -14.80
C GLU A 103 10.24 -1.78 -14.36
N LYS A 104 11.11 -1.78 -13.33
CA LYS A 104 11.70 -0.55 -12.78
C LYS A 104 12.39 0.31 -13.85
N GLU A 105 13.00 -0.33 -14.84
CA GLU A 105 13.66 0.34 -15.98
C GLU A 105 12.69 1.15 -16.85
N HIS A 106 11.42 0.73 -16.91
CA HIS A 106 10.37 1.38 -17.70
C HIS A 106 9.42 2.21 -16.81
N THR A 107 9.65 2.20 -15.50
CA THR A 107 8.82 2.90 -14.54
C THR A 107 9.21 4.37 -14.49
N PRO A 108 8.29 5.29 -14.85
CA PRO A 108 8.58 6.70 -14.74
C PRO A 108 8.82 7.13 -13.29
N LYS A 109 9.62 8.17 -13.11
CA LYS A 109 9.80 8.80 -11.79
C LYS A 109 8.55 9.61 -11.42
N SER A 110 8.21 9.62 -10.13
CA SER A 110 7.01 10.27 -9.59
C SER A 110 6.97 11.80 -9.79
N GLY A 111 8.14 12.45 -9.91
CA GLY A 111 8.26 13.91 -9.80
C GLY A 111 8.18 14.43 -8.35
N PHE A 112 7.83 13.57 -7.39
CA PHE A 112 7.66 13.86 -5.95
C PHE A 112 8.83 13.34 -5.09
N GLY A 113 10.00 13.16 -5.71
CA GLY A 113 11.23 12.73 -5.00
C GLY A 113 11.24 11.27 -4.52
N ALA A 114 10.13 10.54 -4.62
CA ALA A 114 10.07 9.16 -4.16
C ALA A 114 10.83 8.20 -5.09
N ASP A 115 11.70 7.36 -4.50
CA ASP A 115 12.41 6.26 -5.16
C ASP A 115 11.48 5.16 -5.71
N ALA A 116 10.25 5.11 -5.20
CA ALA A 116 9.22 4.16 -5.62
C ALA A 116 7.89 4.88 -5.86
N ILE A 117 7.20 4.51 -6.95
CA ILE A 117 5.80 4.90 -7.18
C ILE A 117 4.86 3.80 -6.66
N GLU A 118 3.71 4.20 -6.11
CA GLU A 118 2.62 3.28 -5.79
C GLU A 118 2.07 2.61 -7.07
N GLY A 119 1.96 3.38 -8.14
CA GLY A 119 1.36 2.96 -9.39
C GLY A 119 1.13 4.11 -10.35
N LEU A 120 0.50 3.81 -11.49
CA LEU A 120 0.09 4.75 -12.51
C LEU A 120 -1.42 4.71 -12.71
N VAL A 121 -2.01 5.88 -12.94
CA VAL A 121 -3.40 6.03 -13.35
C VAL A 121 -3.43 6.49 -14.80
N TYR A 122 -4.01 5.67 -15.67
CA TYR A 122 -4.17 5.97 -17.10
C TYR A 122 -5.58 6.47 -17.36
N LYS A 123 -5.68 7.69 -17.88
CA LYS A 123 -6.94 8.38 -18.12
C LYS A 123 -7.17 8.54 -19.62
N ASN A 124 -8.13 7.79 -20.16
CA ASN A 124 -8.72 8.09 -21.45
C ASN A 124 -10.00 8.89 -21.21
N TYR A 125 -9.91 10.21 -21.37
CA TYR A 125 -11.04 11.11 -21.11
C TYR A 125 -12.21 10.92 -22.07
N ASP A 126 -11.94 10.40 -23.28
CA ASP A 126 -12.95 10.18 -24.31
C ASP A 126 -13.65 8.82 -24.17
N PHE A 127 -13.17 7.96 -23.28
CA PHE A 127 -13.80 6.68 -23.01
C PHE A 127 -14.90 6.79 -21.95
N ILE A 128 -16.13 6.50 -22.37
CA ILE A 128 -17.30 6.34 -21.50
C ILE A 128 -17.73 4.88 -21.57
N ASN A 129 -17.87 4.23 -20.41
CA ASN A 129 -18.33 2.85 -20.37
C ASN A 129 -19.82 2.74 -20.71
N ARG A 130 -20.33 1.52 -20.87
CA ARG A 130 -21.76 1.26 -21.17
C ARG A 130 -22.76 1.81 -20.14
N PHE A 131 -22.28 2.27 -18.98
CA PHE A 131 -23.10 2.83 -17.89
C PHE A 131 -23.03 4.36 -17.84
N GLY A 132 -22.37 5.01 -18.81
CA GLY A 132 -22.25 6.47 -18.85
C GLY A 132 -21.13 7.04 -17.97
N ASN A 133 -20.25 6.21 -17.42
CA ASN A 133 -19.18 6.68 -16.52
C ASN A 133 -17.83 6.78 -17.25
N ASN A 134 -17.08 7.86 -16.98
CA ASN A 134 -15.64 7.91 -17.21
C ASN A 134 -14.97 6.87 -16.31
N VAL A 135 -14.23 5.94 -16.90
CA VAL A 135 -13.48 4.93 -16.16
C VAL A 135 -12.02 4.97 -16.53
N TYR A 136 -11.17 4.94 -15.51
CA TYR A 136 -9.72 5.01 -15.65
C TYR A 136 -9.08 3.72 -15.18
N MET A 137 -7.91 3.42 -15.73
CA MET A 137 -7.15 2.25 -15.32
C MET A 137 -6.13 2.66 -14.26
N LYS A 138 -6.21 2.03 -13.08
CA LYS A 138 -5.15 2.09 -12.07
C LYS A 138 -4.29 0.82 -12.19
N ALA A 139 -3.02 0.98 -12.49
CA ALA A 139 -2.02 -0.08 -12.42
C ALA A 139 -1.09 0.18 -11.24
N VAL A 140 -0.89 -0.82 -10.40
CA VAL A 140 -0.19 -0.70 -9.12
C VAL A 140 1.09 -1.53 -9.17
N THR A 141 2.19 -1.02 -8.60
CA THR A 141 3.47 -1.74 -8.55
C THR A 141 3.33 -3.04 -7.76
N LYS A 142 4.14 -4.04 -8.10
CA LYS A 142 4.07 -5.36 -7.44
C LYS A 142 4.27 -5.23 -5.92
N ASP A 143 5.22 -4.39 -5.52
CA ASP A 143 5.53 -4.11 -4.12
C ASP A 143 4.32 -3.52 -3.38
N PHE A 144 3.55 -2.62 -4.03
CA PHE A 144 2.34 -2.07 -3.44
C PHE A 144 1.14 -3.02 -3.52
N TYR A 145 1.04 -3.84 -4.58
CA TYR A 145 0.01 -4.88 -4.72
C TYR A 145 0.11 -5.93 -3.61
N GLU A 146 1.33 -6.34 -3.23
CA GLU A 146 1.58 -7.26 -2.13
C GLU A 146 1.21 -6.65 -0.76
N ILE A 147 1.46 -5.35 -0.56
CA ILE A 147 1.09 -4.63 0.66
C ILE A 147 -0.44 -4.40 0.75
N HIS A 148 -1.09 -3.96 -0.33
CA HIS A 148 -2.54 -3.69 -0.34
C HIS A 148 -3.41 -4.95 -0.28
N ARG A 149 -2.98 -6.06 -0.88
CA ARG A 149 -3.70 -7.34 -0.77
C ARG A 149 -3.63 -7.92 0.64
N THR A 150 -2.58 -7.57 1.39
CA THR A 150 -2.42 -7.95 2.80
C THR A 150 -3.35 -7.14 3.73
N VAL A 151 -3.77 -5.94 3.33
CA VAL A 151 -4.52 -5.00 4.20
C VAL A 151 -6.00 -4.82 3.79
N MET A 152 -6.33 -4.84 2.48
CA MET A 152 -7.64 -4.37 1.97
C MET A 152 -8.26 -5.33 0.93
N GLY A 153 -8.76 -6.51 1.34
CA GLY A 153 -9.38 -7.51 0.46
C GLY A 153 -10.30 -6.93 -0.63
N GLY A 154 -9.76 -6.72 -1.83
CA GLY A 154 -10.42 -5.97 -2.90
C GLY A 154 -11.35 -6.81 -3.77
N ALA A 155 -12.52 -6.25 -4.10
CA ALA A 155 -13.55 -6.85 -4.93
C ALA A 155 -13.17 -6.89 -6.42
N GLY A 156 -13.47 -8.00 -7.11
CA GLY A 156 -13.68 -8.00 -8.56
C GLY A 156 -12.80 -8.90 -9.44
N LYS A 157 -11.77 -9.58 -8.92
CA LYS A 157 -11.06 -10.64 -9.67
C LYS A 157 -10.90 -11.88 -8.81
N ARG A 158 -10.94 -13.04 -9.48
CA ARG A 158 -10.85 -14.41 -8.95
C ARG A 158 -9.94 -14.41 -7.72
N ILE A 159 -10.56 -14.45 -6.54
CA ILE A 159 -9.85 -14.62 -5.28
C ILE A 159 -9.14 -15.96 -5.44
N ASP A 160 -7.82 -15.96 -5.41
CA ASP A 160 -7.05 -17.18 -5.16
C ASP A 160 -7.38 -17.56 -3.71
N PRO A 161 -8.28 -18.53 -3.50
CA PRO A 161 -8.87 -18.76 -2.19
C PRO A 161 -7.82 -19.18 -1.16
N GLU A 162 -6.74 -19.81 -1.59
CA GLU A 162 -5.59 -20.19 -0.77
C GLU A 162 -4.87 -18.95 -0.26
N VAL A 163 -4.54 -18.00 -1.14
CA VAL A 163 -3.88 -16.75 -0.73
C VAL A 163 -4.76 -15.96 0.23
N TYR A 164 -6.06 -15.85 -0.06
CA TYR A 164 -7.00 -15.16 0.83
C TYR A 164 -7.05 -15.78 2.23
N LEU A 165 -7.18 -17.11 2.31
CA LEU A 165 -7.25 -17.81 3.59
C LEU A 165 -5.97 -17.65 4.41
N ILE A 166 -4.80 -17.79 3.77
CA ILE A 166 -3.52 -17.62 4.46
C ILE A 166 -3.38 -16.19 5.01
N HIS A 167 -3.60 -15.16 4.19
CA HIS A 167 -3.45 -13.78 4.66
C HIS A 167 -4.45 -13.41 5.78
N LYS A 168 -5.66 -13.98 5.74
CA LYS A 168 -6.69 -13.70 6.74
C LYS A 168 -6.44 -14.37 8.08
N TYR A 169 -5.97 -15.63 8.07
CA TYR A 169 -5.91 -16.45 9.28
C TYR A 169 -4.48 -16.68 9.81
N GLN A 170 -3.46 -16.57 8.96
CA GLN A 170 -2.04 -16.67 9.34
C GLN A 170 -1.48 -15.29 9.71
N THR A 171 -1.96 -14.74 10.83
CA THR A 171 -1.61 -13.39 11.27
C THR A 171 -0.17 -13.32 11.83
N PRO A 172 0.45 -12.11 11.85
CA PRO A 172 1.73 -11.90 12.52
C PRO A 172 1.73 -12.34 13.99
N ALA A 173 0.64 -12.09 14.73
CA ALA A 173 0.50 -12.52 16.12
C ALA A 173 0.53 -14.05 16.27
N ARG A 174 -0.07 -14.79 15.32
CA ARG A 174 0.01 -16.26 15.28
C ARG A 174 1.44 -16.73 15.05
N MET A 175 2.13 -16.12 14.09
CA MET A 175 3.54 -16.41 13.79
C MET A 175 4.45 -16.10 14.99
N GLU A 176 4.19 -15.00 15.71
CA GLU A 176 4.90 -14.62 16.92
C GLU A 176 4.67 -15.60 18.07
N LYS A 177 3.42 -16.00 18.31
CA LYS A 177 3.08 -17.07 19.27
C LYS A 177 3.85 -18.37 18.96
N MET A 178 3.91 -18.77 17.68
CA MET A 178 4.65 -19.98 17.29
C MET A 178 6.16 -19.82 17.43
N TYR A 179 6.68 -18.64 17.14
CA TYR A 179 8.09 -18.33 17.32
C TYR A 179 8.49 -18.45 18.79
N HIS A 180 7.70 -17.88 19.71
CA HIS A 180 7.97 -17.98 21.14
C HIS A 180 7.92 -19.42 21.64
N LYS A 181 6.93 -20.22 21.22
CA LYS A 181 6.91 -21.67 21.54
C LYS A 181 8.18 -22.39 21.06
N MET A 182 8.70 -22.05 19.88
CA MET A 182 9.94 -22.62 19.39
C MET A 182 11.17 -22.13 20.15
N VAL A 183 11.17 -20.89 20.65
CA VAL A 183 12.20 -20.38 21.54
C VAL A 183 12.20 -21.16 22.86
N ASP A 184 11.03 -21.48 23.40
CA ASP A 184 10.93 -22.29 24.62
C ASP A 184 11.51 -23.70 24.40
N ASP A 185 11.30 -24.29 23.21
CA ASP A 185 11.79 -25.63 22.87
C ASP A 185 13.30 -25.68 22.56
N HIS A 186 13.83 -24.68 21.84
CA HIS A 186 15.18 -24.72 21.25
C HIS A 186 16.13 -23.62 21.77
N GLY A 187 15.65 -22.72 22.61
CA GLY A 187 16.35 -21.51 23.00
C GLY A 187 16.54 -20.55 21.81
N THR A 188 17.79 -20.33 21.40
CA THR A 188 18.08 -19.38 20.31
C THR A 188 17.81 -20.00 18.94
N LEU A 189 16.85 -19.40 18.25
CA LEU A 189 16.44 -19.81 16.92
C LEU A 189 17.40 -19.31 15.82
N GLN A 190 17.63 -20.14 14.79
CA GLN A 190 18.58 -19.91 13.70
C GLN A 190 17.94 -20.24 12.35
N MET A 191 18.62 -19.96 11.24
CA MET A 191 18.14 -20.24 9.87
C MET A 191 17.79 -21.72 9.65
N LYS A 192 18.48 -22.65 10.33
CA LYS A 192 18.20 -24.09 10.23
C LYS A 192 16.80 -24.49 10.72
N HIS A 193 16.15 -23.68 11.55
CA HIS A 193 14.81 -23.98 12.09
C HIS A 193 13.67 -23.47 11.19
N ILE A 194 13.96 -22.82 10.06
CA ILE A 194 12.92 -22.34 9.11
C ILE A 194 11.95 -23.46 8.69
N PRO A 195 12.40 -24.69 8.31
CA PRO A 195 11.48 -25.77 7.94
C PRO A 195 10.52 -26.16 9.06
N GLU A 196 11.01 -26.18 10.31
CA GLU A 196 10.19 -26.50 11.47
C GLU A 196 9.19 -25.39 11.77
N PHE A 197 9.62 -24.12 11.72
CA PHE A 197 8.74 -22.96 11.93
C PHE A 197 7.60 -22.92 10.92
N MET A 198 7.90 -23.07 9.63
CA MET A 198 6.88 -23.13 8.57
C MET A 198 5.86 -24.24 8.83
N ASN A 199 6.31 -25.41 9.26
CA ASN A 199 5.43 -26.53 9.58
C ASN A 199 4.57 -26.29 10.80
N ARG A 200 5.14 -25.75 11.89
CA ARG A 200 4.40 -25.45 13.13
C ARG A 200 3.32 -24.40 12.91
N VAL A 201 3.63 -23.34 12.15
CA VAL A 201 2.64 -22.30 11.80
C VAL A 201 1.49 -22.88 10.98
N LEU A 202 1.79 -23.69 9.96
CA LEU A 202 0.75 -24.33 9.16
C LEU A 202 -0.09 -25.29 10.01
N HIS A 203 0.54 -26.09 10.86
CA HIS A 203 -0.17 -27.03 11.73
C HIS A 203 -1.10 -26.30 12.72
N ASP A 204 -0.60 -25.26 13.40
CA ASP A 204 -1.37 -24.44 14.34
C ASP A 204 -2.56 -23.74 13.65
N LEU A 205 -2.35 -23.23 12.42
CA LEU A 205 -3.42 -22.67 11.60
C LEU A 205 -4.56 -23.66 11.35
N PHE A 206 -4.23 -24.90 10.98
CA PHE A 206 -5.25 -25.93 10.72
C PHE A 206 -5.92 -26.43 12.00
N VAL A 207 -5.16 -26.62 13.08
CA VAL A 207 -5.71 -27.12 14.34
C VAL A 207 -6.64 -26.09 14.99
N GLU A 208 -6.27 -24.82 14.99
CA GLU A 208 -7.05 -23.79 15.68
C GLU A 208 -8.16 -23.19 14.80
N ASP A 209 -7.95 -23.09 13.49
CA ASP A 209 -8.81 -22.27 12.62
C ASP A 209 -9.41 -22.98 11.40
N ALA A 210 -9.14 -24.27 11.14
CA ALA A 210 -9.68 -24.95 9.95
C ALA A 210 -11.22 -24.86 9.87
N TRP A 211 -11.93 -24.98 11.00
CA TRP A 211 -13.39 -24.82 11.01
C TRP A 211 -13.82 -23.41 10.59
N ASN A 212 -13.14 -22.37 11.10
CA ASN A 212 -13.44 -20.99 10.74
C ASN A 212 -13.10 -20.73 9.26
N MET A 213 -11.95 -21.20 8.80
CA MET A 213 -11.45 -21.06 7.43
C MET A 213 -12.36 -21.71 6.39
N PHE A 214 -12.72 -22.98 6.59
CA PHE A 214 -13.40 -23.76 5.55
C PHE A 214 -14.93 -23.78 5.71
N MET A 215 -15.45 -23.64 6.92
CA MET A 215 -16.90 -23.80 7.17
C MET A 215 -17.63 -22.49 7.45
N ARG A 216 -16.98 -21.50 8.06
CA ARG A 216 -17.62 -20.23 8.45
C ARG A 216 -17.33 -19.06 7.50
N ASP A 217 -16.22 -19.10 6.78
CA ASP A 217 -15.88 -18.04 5.85
C ASP A 217 -16.74 -18.06 4.58
N LYS A 218 -17.75 -17.18 4.55
CA LYS A 218 -18.68 -17.05 3.43
C LYS A 218 -18.00 -16.67 2.12
N SER A 219 -16.83 -16.04 2.18
CA SER A 219 -16.09 -15.55 1.01
C SER A 219 -15.50 -16.70 0.18
N VAL A 220 -15.29 -17.86 0.79
CA VAL A 220 -14.68 -19.03 0.13
C VAL A 220 -15.53 -20.30 0.16
N LYS A 221 -16.72 -20.26 0.80
CA LYS A 221 -17.61 -21.41 1.01
C LYS A 221 -17.99 -22.21 -0.25
N LYS A 222 -17.93 -21.61 -1.45
CA LYS A 222 -18.26 -22.26 -2.73
C LYS A 222 -17.05 -22.47 -3.65
N LEU A 223 -15.83 -22.21 -3.15
CA LEU A 223 -14.61 -22.29 -3.93
C LEU A 223 -13.93 -23.65 -3.77
N ARG A 224 -13.18 -24.05 -4.79
CA ARG A 224 -12.30 -25.23 -4.73
C ARG A 224 -10.93 -24.79 -4.24
N PHE A 225 -10.31 -25.63 -3.39
CA PHE A 225 -9.00 -25.37 -2.81
C PHE A 225 -7.98 -26.42 -3.27
N ASP A 226 -6.78 -25.96 -3.60
CA ASP A 226 -5.57 -26.73 -3.81
C ASP A 226 -4.69 -26.66 -2.56
N MET A 227 -4.67 -27.75 -1.80
CA MET A 227 -3.92 -27.83 -0.55
C MET A 227 -2.39 -27.69 -0.75
N GLY A 228 -1.89 -28.02 -1.95
CA GLY A 228 -0.50 -27.83 -2.31
C GLY A 228 -0.13 -26.35 -2.41
N THR A 229 -1.01 -25.56 -3.02
CA THR A 229 -0.90 -24.10 -3.20
C THR A 229 -1.05 -23.41 -1.85
N LEU A 230 -2.04 -23.80 -1.04
CA LEU A 230 -2.22 -23.27 0.32
C LEU A 230 -0.97 -23.48 1.17
N ARG A 231 -0.40 -24.69 1.15
CA ARG A 231 0.86 -24.99 1.85
C ARG A 231 2.01 -24.13 1.34
N LYS A 232 2.17 -24.01 0.01
CA LYS A 232 3.24 -23.19 -0.60
C LYS A 232 3.15 -21.72 -0.16
N VAL A 233 1.95 -21.15 -0.18
CA VAL A 233 1.71 -19.75 0.22
C VAL A 233 1.97 -19.56 1.71
N SER A 234 1.45 -20.44 2.57
CA SER A 234 1.71 -20.43 4.01
C SER A 234 3.21 -20.47 4.33
N TYR A 235 3.94 -21.38 3.68
CA TYR A 235 5.39 -21.53 3.88
C TYR A 235 6.16 -20.29 3.43
N ALA A 236 5.82 -19.72 2.27
CA ALA A 236 6.46 -18.50 1.79
C ALA A 236 6.27 -17.34 2.79
N MET A 237 5.05 -17.15 3.29
CA MET A 237 4.73 -16.11 4.28
C MET A 237 5.48 -16.33 5.60
N SER A 238 5.43 -17.55 6.15
CA SER A 238 6.13 -17.89 7.39
C SER A 238 7.64 -17.74 7.27
N LYS A 239 8.23 -18.16 6.14
CA LYS A 239 9.67 -18.04 5.88
C LYS A 239 10.11 -16.58 5.88
N ASN A 240 9.41 -15.72 5.13
CA ASN A 240 9.77 -14.31 5.03
C ASN A 240 9.68 -13.63 6.40
N TRP A 241 8.57 -13.83 7.12
CA TRP A 241 8.39 -13.28 8.46
C TRP A 241 9.50 -13.73 9.44
N TYR A 242 9.87 -15.01 9.39
CA TYR A 242 10.92 -15.55 10.26
C TYR A 242 12.30 -14.96 9.95
N ILE A 243 12.64 -14.81 8.67
CA ILE A 243 13.90 -14.18 8.24
C ILE A 243 13.95 -12.74 8.73
N ASP A 244 12.86 -11.99 8.60
CA ASP A 244 12.78 -10.60 9.05
C ASP A 244 12.93 -10.48 10.56
N LYS A 245 12.31 -11.39 11.34
CA LYS A 245 12.50 -11.46 12.79
C LYS A 245 13.93 -11.78 13.20
N LEU A 246 14.61 -12.69 12.50
CA LEU A 246 16.02 -12.97 12.78
C LEU A 246 16.92 -11.76 12.45
N ARG A 247 16.61 -11.01 11.38
CA ARG A 247 17.35 -9.78 11.03
C ARG A 247 17.19 -8.69 12.07
N GLN A 248 15.97 -8.47 12.56
CA GLN A 248 15.68 -7.50 13.64
C GLN A 248 16.45 -7.84 14.92
N ARG A 249 16.54 -9.13 15.27
CA ARG A 249 17.34 -9.58 16.42
C ARG A 249 18.85 -9.36 16.23
N GLY A 250 19.35 -9.45 14.99
CA GLY A 250 20.75 -9.17 14.68
C GLY A 250 21.12 -7.71 14.87
N THR A 251 20.24 -6.78 14.48
CA THR A 251 20.43 -5.34 14.69
C THR A 251 20.30 -4.92 16.16
N ASP A 252 19.48 -5.59 16.95
CA ASP A 252 19.33 -5.32 18.40
C ASP A 252 20.47 -5.92 19.25
N GLY A 253 21.27 -6.83 18.68
CA GLY A 253 22.39 -7.51 19.35
C GLY A 253 23.68 -6.70 19.36
N ASP A 254 23.96 -5.95 18.30
CA ASP A 254 25.18 -5.13 18.18
C ASP A 254 25.18 -3.89 19.10
N ASP A 255 24.00 -3.44 19.57
CA ASP A 255 23.89 -2.28 20.47
C ASP A 255 24.09 -2.63 21.96
N LYS A 256 24.20 -3.92 22.33
CA LYS A 256 24.28 -4.36 23.74
C LYS A 256 25.61 -4.94 24.20
N GLU A 257 26.55 -5.26 23.30
CA GLU A 257 27.89 -5.74 23.69
C GLU A 257 28.94 -4.63 23.89
N GLY A 258 28.58 -3.34 23.72
CA GLY A 258 29.52 -2.22 23.80
C GLY A 258 29.63 -1.47 25.14
N LYS A 259 29.04 -1.95 26.23
CA LYS A 259 29.05 -1.24 27.53
C LYS A 259 29.18 -2.15 28.75
N GLU A 260 30.23 -2.97 28.83
CA GLU A 260 30.59 -3.58 30.12
C GLU A 260 32.08 -3.93 30.26
N GLU A 261 33.00 -3.09 29.77
CA GLU A 261 34.42 -3.18 30.13
C GLU A 261 35.04 -1.77 30.18
N ASP A 262 34.96 -1.13 31.35
CA ASP A 262 35.99 -0.20 31.87
C ASP A 262 35.51 0.48 33.16
N LYS A 263 35.52 -0.27 34.26
CA LYS A 263 35.63 0.28 35.63
C LYS A 263 36.26 -0.77 36.53
N ASP A 264 37.58 -0.93 36.43
CA ASP A 264 38.42 -1.28 37.59
C ASP A 264 39.91 -1.22 37.22
N SER A 265 40.48 -0.01 37.27
CA SER A 265 41.92 0.18 37.49
C SER A 265 42.24 1.63 37.88
N LYS A 266 41.80 2.05 39.07
CA LYS A 266 42.46 3.11 39.86
C LYS A 266 42.24 2.84 41.34
N GLY A 267 43.23 2.22 41.97
CA GLY A 267 43.27 2.03 43.41
C GLY A 267 44.51 1.23 43.81
N GLU A 268 45.44 1.95 44.43
CA GLU A 268 46.70 1.52 45.08
C GLU A 268 47.95 1.34 44.19
#